data_AF-A0A957INU5-F1
#
_entry.id   AF-A0A957INU5-F1
#
_cell.length_a   1.000
_cell.length_b   1.000
_cell.length_c   1.000
_cell.angle_alpha   90.00
_cell.angle_beta   90.00
_cell.angle_gamma   90.00
#
_symmetry.space_group_name_H-M   'P 1'
#
loop_
_entity.id
_entity.type
_entity.pdbx_description
1 polymer ?
#
loop_
_entity_poly.entity_id
_entity_poly.type
_entity_poly.pdbx_seq_one_letter_code
_entity_poly.pdbx_strand_id
1 'polypeptide(L)'
;MSRWIKGLLLAFILFVAAVLRLTWVDWDDYHHYHPDERYIAWVATTIEWPQNWQTAMTPAQSSFNPYYWPPDAASEGIEVLADAQRKFAYGHLPLYLGVATTRLMERVGPTLAPLLPADWLLTRDILNARGQVEFRHLTAVSRALTALFDVGTVLLLFLLGRRLYNTGVGLLAAALLAL
;
A
#
# COMPACT_ATOMS: atom_id res chain seq x y z
N MET A 1 -12.48 7.11 -35.04
CA MET A 1 -12.29 7.90 -33.81
C MET A 1 -10.87 8.48 -33.79
N SER A 2 -10.74 9.80 -33.61
CA SER A 2 -9.43 10.49 -33.54
C SER A 2 -8.55 9.91 -32.44
N ARG A 3 -7.22 9.92 -32.65
CA ARG A 3 -6.23 9.45 -31.65
C ARG A 3 -6.40 10.16 -30.31
N TRP A 4 -6.72 11.45 -30.33
CA TRP A 4 -6.96 12.27 -29.14
C TRP A 4 -8.20 11.81 -28.36
N ILE A 5 -9.29 11.47 -29.04
CA ILE A 5 -10.51 10.97 -28.39
C ILE A 5 -10.22 9.65 -27.66
N LYS A 6 -9.47 8.73 -28.28
CA LYS A 6 -9.08 7.47 -27.62
C LYS A 6 -8.22 7.71 -26.37
N GLY A 7 -7.32 8.69 -26.43
CA GLY A 7 -6.50 9.10 -25.28
C GLY A 7 -7.35 9.66 -24.15
N LEU A 8 -8.30 10.55 -24.46
CA LEU A 8 -9.24 11.12 -23.49
C LEU A 8 -10.12 10.04 -22.85
N LEU A 9 -10.61 9.07 -23.64
CA LEU A 9 -11.38 7.95 -23.10
C LEU A 9 -10.57 7.10 -22.12
N LEU A 10 -9.32 6.78 -22.46
CA LEU A 10 -8.45 6.04 -21.53
C LEU A 10 -8.18 6.85 -20.25
N ALA A 11 -7.87 8.14 -20.38
CA ALA A 11 -7.66 9.01 -19.23
C ALA A 11 -8.90 9.08 -18.33
N PHE A 12 -10.09 9.15 -18.93
CA PHE A 12 -11.35 9.10 -18.20
C PHE A 12 -11.56 7.76 -17.48
N ILE A 13 -11.29 6.63 -18.14
CA ILE A 13 -11.38 5.29 -17.53
C ILE A 13 -10.44 5.17 -16.34
N LEU A 14 -9.18 5.61 -16.48
CA LEU A 14 -8.19 5.57 -15.39
C LEU A 14 -8.58 6.52 -14.24
N PHE A 15 -9.15 7.68 -14.57
CA PHE A 15 -9.67 8.61 -13.57
C PHE A 15 -10.82 7.98 -12.77
N VAL A 16 -11.81 7.38 -13.45
CA VAL A 16 -12.91 6.67 -12.78
C VAL A 16 -12.39 5.52 -11.92
N ALA A 17 -11.46 4.71 -12.45
CA ALA A 17 -10.84 3.62 -11.70
C ALA A 17 -10.16 4.13 -10.42
N ALA A 18 -9.42 5.24 -10.51
CA ALA A 18 -8.74 5.86 -9.38
C ALA A 18 -9.72 6.42 -8.35
N VAL A 19 -10.77 7.13 -8.79
CA VAL A 19 -11.81 7.64 -7.90
C VAL A 19 -12.48 6.51 -7.12
N LEU A 20 -12.88 5.43 -7.80
CA LEU A 20 -13.54 4.29 -7.14
C LEU A 20 -12.65 3.59 -6.10
N ARG A 21 -11.33 3.55 -6.31
CA ARG A 21 -10.38 2.84 -5.43
C ARG A 21 -9.80 3.71 -4.31
N LEU A 22 -9.71 5.02 -4.52
CA LEU A 22 -9.14 5.97 -3.57
C LEU A 22 -10.20 6.68 -2.72
N THR A 23 -11.47 6.64 -3.12
CA THR A 23 -12.56 7.09 -2.25
C THR A 23 -12.85 6.02 -1.19
N TRP A 24 -13.14 6.45 0.04
CA TRP A 24 -13.44 5.54 1.15
C TRP A 24 -12.34 4.50 1.43
N VAL A 25 -11.07 4.88 1.28
CA VAL A 25 -9.93 4.04 1.70
C VAL A 25 -10.01 3.66 3.20
N ASP A 26 -10.66 4.51 4.00
CA ASP A 26 -10.99 4.35 5.41
C ASP A 26 -12.39 3.76 5.64
N TRP A 27 -12.91 2.91 4.74
CA TRP A 27 -14.25 2.31 4.84
C TRP A 27 -14.56 1.63 6.18
N ASP A 28 -13.55 1.13 6.89
CA ASP A 28 -13.63 0.53 8.23
C ASP A 28 -13.08 1.43 9.34
N ASP A 29 -12.83 2.72 9.06
CA ASP A 29 -12.17 3.68 9.95
C ASP A 29 -10.82 3.16 10.51
N TYR A 30 -10.15 2.31 9.71
CA TYR A 30 -8.88 1.65 10.09
C TYR A 30 -8.97 0.85 11.39
N HIS A 31 -10.07 0.12 11.59
CA HIS A 31 -10.25 -0.82 12.69
C HIS A 31 -9.66 -2.22 12.42
N HIS A 32 -9.26 -2.52 11.17
CA HIS A 32 -8.63 -3.79 10.78
C HIS A 32 -9.49 -5.01 11.16
N TYR A 33 -10.76 -4.96 10.78
CA TYR A 33 -11.68 -6.07 11.04
C TYR A 33 -11.25 -7.36 10.31
N HIS A 34 -10.59 -7.23 9.15
CA HIS A 34 -10.07 -8.37 8.41
C HIS A 34 -8.81 -8.94 9.09
N PRO A 35 -8.81 -10.21 9.52
CA PRO A 35 -7.70 -10.80 10.28
C PRO A 35 -6.38 -10.80 9.51
N ASP A 36 -6.42 -11.06 8.19
CA ASP A 36 -5.21 -11.09 7.37
C ASP A 36 -4.55 -9.71 7.20
N GLU A 37 -5.35 -8.66 6.95
CA GLU A 37 -4.83 -7.28 6.84
C GLU A 37 -4.25 -6.84 8.18
N ARG A 38 -4.94 -7.17 9.28
CA ARG A 38 -4.44 -6.92 10.64
C ARG A 38 -3.09 -7.61 10.87
N TYR A 39 -2.96 -8.87 10.46
CA TYR A 39 -1.73 -9.62 10.61
C TYR A 39 -0.59 -9.07 9.75
N ILE A 40 -0.86 -8.71 8.48
CA ILE A 40 0.13 -8.06 7.61
C ILE A 40 0.58 -6.75 8.22
N ALA A 41 -0.35 -5.92 8.71
CA ALA A 41 -0.02 -4.64 9.34
C ALA A 41 0.84 -4.84 10.60
N TRP A 42 0.53 -5.82 11.45
CA TRP A 42 1.35 -6.16 12.62
C TRP A 42 2.76 -6.60 12.26
N VAL A 43 2.90 -7.40 11.21
CA VAL A 43 4.22 -7.79 10.71
C VAL A 43 4.96 -6.57 10.15
N ALA A 44 4.27 -5.71 9.40
CA ALA A 44 4.85 -4.52 8.80
C ALA A 44 5.39 -3.53 9.83
N THR A 45 4.67 -3.32 10.95
CA THR A 45 5.12 -2.43 12.04
C THR A 45 6.37 -2.91 12.77
N THR A 46 6.80 -4.15 12.56
CA THR A 46 8.09 -4.64 13.11
C THR A 46 9.26 -4.50 12.16
N ILE A 47 9.01 -4.04 10.93
CA ILE A 47 10.05 -3.85 9.93
C ILE A 47 10.71 -2.49 10.20
N GLU A 48 11.91 -2.54 10.76
CA GLU A 48 12.69 -1.35 11.11
C GLU A 48 13.99 -1.26 10.32
N TRP A 49 14.52 -0.04 10.16
CA TRP A 49 15.83 0.14 9.55
C TRP A 49 16.92 -0.39 10.49
N PRO A 50 17.80 -1.29 10.02
CA PRO A 50 18.79 -1.91 10.88
C PRO A 50 19.85 -0.90 11.33
N GLN A 51 20.26 -1.02 12.60
CA GLN A 51 21.32 -0.18 13.16
C GLN A 51 22.70 -0.50 12.55
N ASN A 52 22.89 -1.74 12.10
CA ASN A 52 24.13 -2.18 11.48
C ASN A 52 23.85 -3.20 10.35
N TRP A 53 24.71 -3.22 9.33
CA TRP A 53 24.54 -4.08 8.16
C TRP A 53 24.82 -5.56 8.43
N GLN A 54 25.64 -5.87 9.44
CA GLN A 54 25.96 -7.26 9.79
C GLN A 54 24.75 -8.00 10.36
N THR A 55 24.03 -7.36 11.27
CA THR A 55 22.75 -7.82 11.83
C THR A 55 21.67 -7.83 10.74
N ALA A 56 21.65 -6.86 9.83
CA ALA A 56 20.71 -6.83 8.70
C ALA A 56 20.84 -8.06 7.78
N MET A 57 22.06 -8.55 7.58
CA MET A 57 22.37 -9.74 6.77
C MET A 57 22.26 -11.05 7.55
N THR A 58 22.03 -10.99 8.86
CA THR A 58 21.87 -12.19 9.70
C THR A 58 20.39 -12.52 9.84
N PRO A 59 19.86 -13.61 9.24
CA PRO A 59 18.42 -13.82 9.12
C PRO A 59 17.66 -13.81 10.45
N ALA A 60 18.22 -14.41 11.50
CA ALA A 60 17.56 -14.52 12.81
C ALA A 60 17.56 -13.21 13.62
N GLN A 61 18.37 -12.22 13.22
CA GLN A 61 18.53 -10.95 13.95
C GLN A 61 18.11 -9.74 13.11
N SER A 62 17.84 -9.93 11.82
CA SER A 62 17.53 -8.84 10.91
C SER A 62 16.14 -8.28 11.18
N SER A 63 16.07 -6.97 11.46
CA SER A 63 14.82 -6.20 11.59
C SER A 63 14.02 -6.15 10.29
N PHE A 64 14.62 -6.51 9.15
CA PHE A 64 13.90 -6.68 7.90
C PHE A 64 13.21 -8.03 7.77
N ASN A 65 13.50 -9.01 8.63
CA ASN A 65 12.99 -10.35 8.43
C ASN A 65 11.52 -10.49 8.90
N PRO A 66 10.55 -10.75 7.99
CA PRO A 66 9.15 -10.91 8.34
C PRO A 66 8.86 -12.24 9.05
N TYR A 67 9.87 -13.02 9.42
CA TYR A 67 9.73 -14.30 10.12
C TYR A 67 10.23 -14.30 11.56
N TYR A 68 10.93 -13.26 11.99
CA TYR A 68 11.43 -13.14 13.36
C TYR A 68 10.79 -11.93 14.04
N TRP A 69 10.56 -12.08 15.34
CA TRP A 69 10.04 -11.05 16.21
C TRP A 69 11.10 -10.75 17.28
N PRO A 70 11.37 -9.49 17.64
CA PRO A 70 12.34 -9.17 18.67
C PRO A 70 11.93 -9.81 20.01
N PRO A 71 12.85 -10.40 20.79
CA PRO A 71 12.53 -11.01 22.08
C PRO A 71 11.82 -10.07 23.06
N ASP A 72 12.07 -8.76 22.95
CA ASP A 72 11.58 -7.74 23.88
C ASP A 72 10.23 -7.11 23.46
N ALA A 73 9.66 -7.49 22.33
CA ALA A 73 8.44 -6.86 21.82
C ALA A 73 7.19 -7.55 22.39
N ALA A 74 6.51 -6.86 23.33
CA ALA A 74 5.28 -7.32 23.96
C ALA A 74 4.05 -6.69 23.28
N SER A 75 3.19 -7.52 22.67
CA SER A 75 1.85 -7.13 22.20
C SER A 75 0.81 -7.94 22.98
N GLU A 76 -0.18 -7.28 23.57
CA GLU A 76 -1.27 -7.97 24.28
C GLU A 76 -2.06 -8.89 23.33
N GLY A 77 -2.31 -10.13 23.77
CA GLY A 77 -3.11 -11.11 23.03
C GLY A 77 -2.36 -11.91 21.95
N ILE A 78 -1.04 -11.74 21.83
CA ILE A 78 -0.20 -12.55 20.95
C ILE A 78 0.80 -13.34 21.81
N GLU A 79 0.59 -14.65 21.93
CA GLU A 79 1.64 -15.55 22.42
C GLU A 79 2.64 -15.77 21.29
N VAL A 80 3.73 -15.00 21.28
CA VAL A 80 4.91 -15.34 20.49
C VAL A 80 5.70 -16.34 21.32
N LEU A 81 5.80 -17.59 20.85
CA LEU A 81 6.76 -18.53 21.40
C LEU A 81 8.14 -17.90 21.20
N ALA A 82 8.80 -17.50 22.30
CA ALA A 82 10.18 -17.03 22.26
C ALA A 82 11.03 -18.05 21.48
N ASP A 83 11.89 -17.56 20.58
CA ASP A 83 12.70 -18.36 19.64
C ASP A 83 11.94 -19.18 18.56
N ALA A 84 10.63 -18.97 18.34
CA ALA A 84 9.91 -19.60 17.24
C ALA A 84 9.68 -18.65 16.04
N GLN A 85 9.88 -19.17 14.84
CA GLN A 85 9.60 -18.46 13.59
C GLN A 85 8.09 -18.15 13.46
N ARG A 86 7.70 -16.89 13.20
CA ARG A 86 6.30 -16.55 12.89
C ARG A 86 5.91 -17.04 11.50
N LYS A 87 4.64 -17.41 11.32
CA LYS A 87 4.11 -17.87 10.03
C LYS A 87 3.64 -16.69 9.20
N PHE A 88 4.44 -16.27 8.22
CA PHE A 88 4.06 -15.23 7.26
C PHE A 88 3.91 -15.81 5.85
N ALA A 89 2.68 -15.88 5.35
CA ALA A 89 2.33 -16.52 4.07
C ALA A 89 2.22 -15.54 2.89
N TYR A 90 2.51 -14.26 3.09
CA TYR A 90 2.35 -13.21 2.08
C TYR A 90 3.69 -12.82 1.43
N GLY A 91 3.61 -12.17 0.27
CA GLY A 91 4.77 -11.70 -0.45
C GLY A 91 5.56 -10.63 0.32
N HIS A 92 6.88 -10.71 0.29
CA HIS A 92 7.73 -9.74 0.98
C HIS A 92 7.82 -8.40 0.24
N LEU A 93 7.79 -8.42 -1.10
CA LEU A 93 7.83 -7.20 -1.89
C LEU A 93 6.70 -6.21 -1.55
N PRO A 94 5.40 -6.60 -1.56
CA PRO A 94 4.33 -5.67 -1.18
C PRO A 94 4.45 -5.20 0.28
N LEU A 95 4.89 -6.08 1.18
CA LEU A 95 5.16 -5.72 2.58
C LEU A 95 6.21 -4.61 2.68
N TYR A 96 7.38 -4.82 2.08
CA TYR A 96 8.47 -3.84 2.11
C TYR A 96 8.11 -2.55 1.39
N LEU A 97 7.37 -2.62 0.29
CA LEU A 97 6.89 -1.42 -0.40
C LEU A 97 5.95 -0.60 0.48
N GLY A 98 5.02 -1.25 1.19
CA GLY A 98 4.13 -0.57 2.15
C GLY A 98 4.90 0.13 3.26
N VAL A 99 5.86 -0.57 3.88
CA VAL A 99 6.73 0.00 4.94
C VAL A 99 7.56 1.15 4.40
N ALA A 100 8.27 0.95 3.28
CA ALA A 100 9.12 1.98 2.68
C ALA A 100 8.33 3.23 2.28
N THR A 101 7.13 3.05 1.71
CA THR A 101 6.25 4.17 1.34
C THR A 101 5.76 4.89 2.58
N THR A 102 5.40 4.17 3.65
CA THR A 102 4.98 4.77 4.93
C THR A 102 6.10 5.61 5.53
N ARG A 103 7.32 5.08 5.64
CA ARG A 103 8.50 5.83 6.14
C ARG A 103 8.83 7.04 5.26
N LEU A 104 8.68 6.93 3.95
CA LEU A 104 8.83 8.06 3.05
C LEU A 104 7.79 9.14 3.35
N MET A 105 6.52 8.77 3.51
CA MET A 105 5.45 9.71 3.84
C MET A 105 5.63 10.36 5.21
N GLU A 106 6.09 9.62 6.23
CA GLU A 106 6.45 10.20 7.54
C GLU A 106 7.56 11.24 7.42
N ARG A 107 8.56 10.99 6.55
CA ARG A 107 9.68 11.90 6.34
C ARG A 107 9.28 13.19 5.63
N VAL A 108 8.38 13.11 4.64
CA VAL A 108 7.96 14.28 3.84
C VAL A 108 6.68 14.94 4.34
N GLY A 109 5.89 14.25 5.16
CA GLY A 109 4.60 14.72 5.69
C GLY A 109 4.69 16.08 6.39
N PRO A 110 5.60 16.27 7.37
CA PRO A 110 5.72 17.54 8.09
C PRO A 110 6.02 18.75 7.19
N THR A 111 6.67 18.55 6.05
CA THR A 111 7.02 19.64 5.12
C THR A 111 5.94 19.85 4.05
N LEU A 112 5.30 18.79 3.57
CA LEU A 112 4.32 18.87 2.49
C LEU A 112 2.88 19.09 2.96
N ALA A 113 2.49 18.50 4.10
CA ALA A 113 1.11 18.58 4.60
C ALA A 113 0.61 20.03 4.81
N PRO A 114 1.41 20.98 5.33
CA PRO A 114 0.96 22.37 5.49
C PRO A 114 0.70 23.11 4.17
N LEU A 115 1.18 22.57 3.03
CA LEU A 115 1.05 23.19 1.71
C LEU A 115 -0.21 22.73 0.96
N LEU A 116 -0.92 21.74 1.49
CA LEU A 116 -2.04 21.07 0.82
C LEU A 116 -3.34 21.25 1.60
N PRO A 117 -4.51 21.10 0.96
CA PRO A 117 -5.79 21.11 1.66
C PRO A 117 -5.87 20.01 2.71
N ALA A 118 -6.29 20.36 3.92
CA ALA A 118 -6.25 19.47 5.10
C ALA A 118 -7.25 18.29 5.01
N ASP A 119 -8.30 18.43 4.22
CA ASP A 119 -9.38 17.46 4.06
C ASP A 119 -9.05 16.34 3.06
N TRP A 120 -8.05 16.53 2.21
CA TRP A 120 -7.66 15.53 1.22
C TRP A 120 -7.09 14.28 1.88
N LEU A 121 -7.46 13.08 1.38
CA LEU A 121 -6.88 11.80 1.79
C LEU A 121 -5.35 11.86 1.88
N LEU A 122 -4.71 12.48 0.87
CA LEU A 122 -3.28 12.64 0.79
C LEU A 122 -2.71 13.37 2.03
N THR A 123 -3.26 14.53 2.38
CA THR A 123 -2.77 15.34 3.50
C THR A 123 -3.10 14.68 4.83
N ARG A 124 -4.35 14.25 4.94
CA ARG A 124 -5.04 13.85 6.15
C ARG A 124 -4.51 12.54 6.72
N ASP A 125 -4.41 11.51 5.87
CA ASP A 125 -4.07 10.15 6.30
C ASP A 125 -2.74 9.69 5.68
N ILE A 126 -2.46 9.97 4.39
CA ILE A 126 -1.22 9.50 3.75
C ILE A 126 0.02 10.25 4.28
N LEU A 127 -0.02 11.58 4.35
CA LEU A 127 1.03 12.43 4.94
C LEU A 127 0.91 12.55 6.47
N ASN A 128 -0.04 11.84 7.06
CA ASN A 128 -0.28 11.74 8.50
C ASN A 128 -0.50 13.08 9.24
N ALA A 129 -1.15 14.08 8.61
CA ALA A 129 -1.39 15.37 9.26
C ALA A 129 -2.27 15.27 10.53
N ARG A 130 -3.07 14.21 10.67
CA ARG A 130 -3.89 13.94 11.85
C ARG A 130 -3.15 13.25 13.00
N GLY A 131 -1.89 12.84 12.80
CA GLY A 131 -1.11 12.16 13.83
C GLY A 131 -1.66 10.77 14.21
N GLN A 132 -2.08 9.99 13.21
CA GLN A 132 -2.45 8.60 13.40
C GLN A 132 -1.24 7.79 13.93
N VAL A 133 -1.52 6.82 14.79
CA VAL A 133 -0.54 5.82 15.20
C VAL A 133 -0.07 5.00 14.01
N GLU A 134 1.18 4.52 14.05
CA GLU A 134 1.84 3.82 12.94
C GLU A 134 0.98 2.69 12.36
N PHE A 135 0.31 1.91 13.22
CA PHE A 135 -0.54 0.81 12.81
C PHE A 135 -1.69 1.22 11.86
N ARG A 136 -2.30 2.39 12.09
CA ARG A 136 -3.37 2.94 11.23
C ARG A 136 -2.80 3.65 10.02
N HIS A 137 -1.74 4.44 10.23
CA HIS A 137 -1.07 5.20 9.17
C HIS A 137 -0.53 4.26 8.07
N LEU A 138 0.14 3.17 8.48
CA LEU A 138 0.66 2.15 7.57
C LEU A 138 -0.45 1.55 6.71
N THR A 139 -1.63 1.30 7.28
CA THR A 139 -2.78 0.77 6.54
C THR A 139 -3.35 1.79 5.56
N ALA A 140 -3.48 3.06 5.96
CA ALA A 140 -3.90 4.12 5.05
C ALA A 140 -2.98 4.24 3.83
N VAL A 141 -1.66 4.26 4.06
CA VAL A 141 -0.65 4.34 3.00
C VAL A 141 -0.65 3.07 2.15
N SER A 142 -0.71 1.89 2.76
CA SER A 142 -0.67 0.62 2.04
C SER A 142 -1.92 0.40 1.18
N ARG A 143 -3.11 0.77 1.66
CA ARG A 143 -4.35 0.73 0.85
C ARG A 143 -4.29 1.69 -0.33
N ALA A 144 -3.82 2.92 -0.11
CA ALA A 144 -3.63 3.88 -1.20
C ALA A 144 -2.61 3.38 -2.24
N LEU A 145 -1.50 2.78 -1.78
CA LEU A 145 -0.50 2.17 -2.67
C LEU A 145 -1.10 1.02 -3.49
N THR A 146 -1.84 0.12 -2.85
CA THR A 146 -2.56 -0.96 -3.55
C THR A 146 -3.54 -0.42 -4.58
N ALA A 147 -4.30 0.62 -4.25
CA ALA A 147 -5.21 1.28 -5.18
C ALA A 147 -4.47 1.83 -6.42
N LEU A 148 -3.29 2.43 -6.24
CA LEU A 148 -2.45 2.90 -7.36
C LEU A 148 -1.95 1.75 -8.24
N PHE A 149 -1.52 0.64 -7.64
CA PHE A 149 -1.13 -0.56 -8.40
C PHE A 149 -2.31 -1.13 -9.19
N ASP A 150 -3.52 -1.14 -8.62
CA ASP A 150 -4.70 -1.66 -9.31
C ASP A 150 -5.14 -0.76 -10.49
N VAL A 151 -5.06 0.57 -10.34
CA VAL A 151 -5.20 1.51 -11.48
C VAL A 151 -4.13 1.25 -12.54
N GLY A 152 -2.89 0.95 -12.12
CA GLY A 152 -1.82 0.50 -13.01
C GLY A 152 -2.19 -0.77 -13.78
N THR A 153 -2.84 -1.74 -13.13
CA THR A 153 -3.34 -2.96 -13.76
C THR A 153 -4.39 -2.66 -14.84
N VAL A 154 -5.28 -1.69 -14.62
CA VAL A 154 -6.24 -1.22 -15.65
C VAL A 154 -5.50 -0.70 -16.89
N LEU A 155 -4.45 0.09 -16.70
CA LEU A 155 -3.60 0.56 -17.81
C LEU A 155 -2.90 -0.60 -18.52
N LEU A 156 -2.32 -1.55 -17.77
CA LEU A 156 -1.66 -2.71 -18.36
C LEU A 156 -2.64 -3.57 -19.18
N LEU A 157 -3.87 -3.75 -18.69
CA LEU A 157 -4.92 -4.47 -19.42
C LEU A 157 -5.31 -3.75 -20.72
N PHE A 158 -5.42 -2.42 -20.70
CA PHE A 158 -5.58 -1.63 -21.92
C PHE A 158 -4.45 -1.89 -22.92
N LEU A 159 -3.19 -1.82 -22.45
CA LEU A 159 -2.02 -2.00 -23.30
C LEU A 159 -1.96 -3.40 -23.91
N LEU A 160 -2.32 -4.42 -23.12
CA LEU A 160 -2.40 -5.81 -23.56
C LEU A 160 -3.49 -6.01 -24.62
N GLY A 161 -4.72 -5.55 -24.36
CA GLY A 161 -5.82 -5.64 -25.32
C GLY A 161 -5.55 -4.88 -26.62
N ARG A 162 -4.89 -3.72 -26.51
CA ARG A 162 -4.44 -2.94 -27.67
C ARG A 162 -3.38 -3.69 -28.50
N ARG A 163 -2.46 -4.40 -27.84
CA ARG A 163 -1.37 -5.15 -28.49
C ARG A 163 -1.88 -6.41 -29.19
N LEU A 164 -2.78 -7.14 -28.54
CA LEU A 164 -3.29 -8.42 -29.06
C LEU A 164 -4.36 -8.23 -30.14
N TYR A 165 -5.15 -7.17 -30.04
CA TYR A 165 -6.25 -6.90 -30.97
C TYR A 165 -6.18 -5.48 -31.52
N ASN A 166 -6.89 -4.55 -30.90
CA ASN A 166 -6.94 -3.15 -31.33
C ASN A 166 -7.27 -2.23 -30.16
N THR A 167 -7.20 -0.92 -30.38
CA THR A 167 -7.45 0.06 -29.30
C THR A 167 -8.86 -0.02 -28.73
N GLY A 168 -9.87 -0.40 -29.52
CA GLY A 168 -11.24 -0.52 -29.05
C GLY A 168 -11.37 -1.65 -28.02
N VAL A 169 -10.78 -2.81 -28.32
CA VAL A 169 -10.73 -3.95 -27.39
C VAL A 169 -9.96 -3.58 -26.11
N GLY A 170 -8.83 -2.88 -26.23
CA GLY A 170 -8.10 -2.38 -25.06
C GLY A 170 -8.93 -1.43 -24.19
N LEU A 171 -9.64 -0.47 -24.80
CA LEU A 171 -10.50 0.46 -24.07
C LEU A 171 -11.66 -0.26 -23.38
N LEU A 172 -12.29 -1.23 -24.06
CA LEU A 172 -13.37 -2.03 -23.50
C LEU A 172 -12.87 -2.86 -22.31
N ALA A 173 -11.75 -3.55 -22.46
CA ALA A 173 -11.18 -4.37 -21.38
C ALA A 173 -10.82 -3.52 -20.15
N ALA A 174 -10.21 -2.36 -20.35
CA ALA A 174 -9.91 -1.44 -19.26
C ALA A 174 -11.17 -0.85 -18.61
N ALA A 175 -12.20 -0.52 -19.40
CA ALA A 175 -13.47 -0.03 -18.86
C ALA A 175 -14.17 -1.08 -17.99
N LEU A 176 -14.11 -2.36 -18.39
CA LEU A 176 -14.69 -3.46 -17.62
C LEU A 176 -13.94 -3.74 -16.31
N LEU A 177 -12.62 -3.59 -16.27
CA LEU A 177 -11.83 -3.76 -15.04
C LEU A 177 -11.84 -2.51 -14.14
N ALA A 178 -12.10 -1.33 -14.71
CA ALA A 178 -12.13 -0.07 -13.97
C ALA A 178 -13.28 -0.01 -12.96
N LEU A 179 -14.40 -0.68 -13.28
CA LEU A 179 -15.59 -0.83 -12.45
C LEU A 179 -15.45 -2.01 -11.49
#